data_AF-A0A1Y0MMT2-F1
#
_entry.id   AF-A0A1Y0MMT2-F1
#
_cell.length_a   1.000
_cell.length_b   1.000
_cell.length_c   1.000
_cell.angle_alpha   90.00
_cell.angle_beta   90.00
_cell.angle_gamma   90.00
#
_symmetry.space_group_name_H-M   'P 1'
#
loop_
_entity.id
_entity.type
_entity.pdbx_description
1 polymer ?
#
loop_
_entity_poly.entity_id
_entity_poly.type
_entity_poly.pdbx_seq_one_letter_code
_entity_poly.pdbx_strand_id
1 'polypeptide(L)'
;MRYWRAILHYYWSQLPAGLALSALTYIFIDAVWAIVIFILLGSFFGQLAFSTFYKEQLLYYHNLGFTKGRLMTLAFYLNLILTLVLASVIAGIAAILL
;
A
#
# COMPACT_ATOMS: atom_id res chain seq x y z
N MET A 1 6.92 21.75 -5.63
CA MET A 1 7.38 20.34 -5.80
C MET A 1 6.57 19.68 -6.91
N ARG A 2 7.18 18.87 -7.79
CA ARG A 2 6.42 18.12 -8.80
C ARG A 2 5.48 17.12 -8.09
N TYR A 3 4.22 17.09 -8.50
CA TYR A 3 3.13 16.31 -7.87
C TYR A 3 3.46 14.83 -7.59
N TRP A 4 4.33 14.21 -8.40
CA TRP A 4 4.75 12.81 -8.22
C TRP A 4 5.48 12.56 -6.88
N ARG A 5 6.27 13.52 -6.39
CA ARG A 5 7.02 13.33 -5.13
C ARG A 5 6.09 13.26 -3.93
N ALA A 6 5.04 14.08 -3.94
CA ALA A 6 4.03 14.09 -2.89
C ALA A 6 3.29 12.74 -2.88
N ILE A 7 2.88 12.26 -4.05
CA ILE A 7 2.22 10.96 -4.18
C ILE A 7 3.09 9.81 -3.65
N LEU A 8 4.38 9.79 -3.99
CA LEU A 8 5.29 8.77 -3.48
C LEU A 8 5.50 8.87 -1.97
N HIS A 9 5.65 10.08 -1.43
CA HIS A 9 5.79 10.25 0.02
C HIS A 9 4.56 9.71 0.75
N TYR A 10 3.35 10.03 0.26
CA TYR A 10 2.12 9.47 0.79
C TYR A 10 2.14 7.93 0.71
N TYR A 11 2.44 7.35 -0.45
CA TYR A 11 2.48 5.89 -0.60
C TYR A 11 3.48 5.22 0.35
N TRP A 12 4.70 5.74 0.44
CA TRP A 12 5.75 5.23 1.34
C TRP A 12 5.37 5.28 2.81
N SER A 13 4.63 6.31 3.23
CA SER A 13 4.16 6.41 4.62
C SER A 13 3.04 5.43 4.97
N GLN A 14 2.28 4.93 3.97
CA GLN A 14 1.20 3.97 4.18
C GLN A 14 1.66 2.52 4.15
N LEU A 15 2.70 2.26 3.36
CA LEU A 15 3.23 0.93 3.09
C LEU A 15 3.60 0.13 4.36
N PRO A 16 4.25 0.71 5.40
CA PRO A 16 4.56 -0.01 6.64
C PRO A 16 3.34 -0.57 7.35
N ALA A 17 2.22 0.16 7.39
CA ALA A 17 1.00 -0.31 8.05
C ALA A 17 0.38 -1.49 7.30
N GLY A 18 0.34 -1.42 5.96
CA GLY A 18 -0.12 -2.52 5.13
C GLY A 18 0.80 -3.75 5.25
N LEU A 19 2.12 -3.56 5.24
CA LEU A 19 3.09 -4.65 5.40
C LEU A 19 3.00 -5.30 6.78
N ALA A 20 2.84 -4.52 7.85
CA ALA A 20 2.69 -5.06 9.19
C ALA A 20 1.45 -5.96 9.31
N LEU A 21 0.31 -5.52 8.75
CA LEU A 21 -0.91 -6.31 8.70
C LEU A 21 -0.74 -7.58 7.86
N SER A 22 -0.10 -7.46 6.70
CA SER A 22 0.22 -8.59 5.83
C SER A 22 1.13 -9.61 6.53
N ALA A 23 2.15 -9.14 7.26
CA ALA A 23 3.07 -9.98 7.99
C ALA A 23 2.38 -10.73 9.14
N LEU A 24 1.49 -10.06 9.88
CA LEU A 24 0.66 -10.73 10.90
C LEU A 24 -0.21 -11.81 10.26
N THR A 25 -0.85 -11.51 9.13
CA THR A 25 -1.68 -12.48 8.42
C THR A 25 -0.88 -13.70 7.95
N TYR A 26 0.34 -13.47 7.46
CA TYR A 26 1.24 -14.54 7.06
C TYR A 26 1.58 -15.48 8.22
N ILE A 27 1.81 -14.94 9.43
CA ILE A 27 2.17 -15.71 10.62
C ILE A 27 0.99 -16.58 11.11
N PHE A 28 -0.25 -16.06 11.04
CA PHE A 28 -1.40 -16.71 11.65
C PHE A 28 -2.30 -17.50 10.67
N ILE A 29 -2.23 -17.22 9.37
CA ILE A 29 -3.10 -17.84 8.36
C ILE A 29 -2.23 -18.53 7.29
N ASP A 30 -1.82 -17.80 6.26
CA ASP A 30 -0.89 -18.26 5.23
C ASP A 30 -0.43 -17.09 4.33
N ALA A 31 0.42 -17.41 3.34
CA ALA A 31 0.94 -16.46 2.36
C ALA A 31 -0.12 -15.90 1.39
N VAL A 32 -1.11 -16.70 1.01
CA VAL A 32 -2.13 -16.27 0.05
C VAL A 32 -3.03 -15.20 0.68
N TRP A 33 -3.49 -15.45 1.90
CA TRP A 33 -4.29 -14.50 2.66
C TRP A 33 -3.50 -13.25 3.03
N ALA A 34 -2.20 -13.37 3.33
CA ALA A 34 -1.35 -12.20 3.55
C ALA A 34 -1.36 -11.24 2.35
N ILE A 35 -1.24 -11.78 1.13
CA ILE A 35 -1.29 -11.00 -0.11
C ILE A 35 -2.67 -10.37 -0.32
N VAL A 36 -3.75 -11.15 -0.12
CA VAL A 36 -5.13 -10.67 -0.26
C VAL A 36 -5.42 -9.52 0.71
N ILE A 37 -5.00 -9.67 1.98
CA ILE A 37 -5.18 -8.65 3.01
C ILE A 37 -4.33 -7.41 2.70
N PHE A 38 -3.11 -7.56 2.19
CA PHE A 38 -2.29 -6.42 1.79
C PHE A 38 -2.99 -5.56 0.72
N ILE A 39 -3.60 -6.17 -0.30
CA ILE A 39 -4.31 -5.43 -1.34
C ILE A 39 -5.58 -4.78 -0.80
N LEU A 40 -6.44 -5.56 -0.15
CA LEU A 40 -7.79 -5.10 0.23
C LEU A 40 -7.75 -4.12 1.41
N LEU A 41 -6.95 -4.44 2.43
CA LEU A 41 -6.94 -3.72 3.70
C LEU A 41 -5.68 -2.86 3.88
N GLY A 42 -4.59 -3.13 3.15
CA GLY A 42 -3.36 -2.37 3.31
C GLY A 42 -3.52 -0.88 3.02
N SER A 43 -4.28 -0.50 2.00
CA SER A 43 -4.57 0.92 1.72
C SER A 43 -5.50 1.56 2.74
N PHE A 44 -6.44 0.78 3.30
CA PHE A 44 -7.34 1.26 4.35
C PHE A 44 -6.59 1.52 5.66
N PHE A 45 -5.83 0.53 6.15
CA PHE A 45 -5.00 0.69 7.35
C PHE A 45 -3.86 1.69 7.14
N GLY A 46 -3.28 1.74 5.94
CA GLY A 46 -2.33 2.78 5.56
C GLY A 46 -2.94 4.18 5.67
N GLN A 47 -4.16 4.37 5.20
CA GLN A 47 -4.87 5.63 5.33
C GLN A 47 -5.23 5.96 6.78
N LEU A 48 -5.64 4.97 7.58
CA LEU A 48 -5.88 5.16 9.01
C LEU A 48 -4.60 5.61 9.72
N ALA A 49 -3.48 4.91 9.49
CA ALA A 49 -2.18 5.27 10.04
C ALA A 49 -1.76 6.68 9.60
N PHE A 50 -1.88 6.99 8.31
CA PHE A 50 -1.54 8.31 7.78
C PHE A 50 -2.39 9.42 8.39
N SER A 51 -3.69 9.20 8.52
CA SER A 51 -4.61 10.14 9.15
C SER A 51 -4.40 10.30 10.66
N THR A 52 -3.69 9.38 11.30
CA THR A 52 -3.38 9.44 12.73
C THR A 52 -2.06 10.15 12.97
N PHE A 53 -1.00 9.76 12.26
CA PHE A 53 0.37 10.26 12.46
C PHE A 53 0.71 11.50 11.63
N TYR A 54 0.04 11.74 10.50
CA TYR A 54 0.37 12.80 9.54
C TYR A 54 -0.81 13.72 9.23
N LYS A 55 -1.61 14.08 10.24
CA LYS A 55 -2.80 14.94 10.11
C LYS A 55 -2.50 16.27 9.42
N GLU A 56 -1.39 16.92 9.76
CA GLU A 56 -1.01 18.21 9.16
C GLU A 56 -0.64 18.07 7.68
N GLN A 57 -0.03 16.95 7.29
CA GLN A 57 0.32 16.70 5.89
C GLN A 57 -0.93 16.46 5.04
N LEU A 58 -2.01 15.91 5.58
CA LEU A 58 -3.28 15.80 4.85
C LEU A 58 -3.82 17.16 4.38
N LEU A 59 -3.64 18.22 5.17
CA LEU A 59 -4.00 19.58 4.76
C LEU A 59 -3.13 20.07 3.60
N TYR A 60 -1.83 19.74 3.63
CA TYR A 60 -0.94 20.03 2.50
C TYR A 60 -1.37 19.34 1.20
N TYR A 61 -1.74 18.06 1.25
CA TYR A 61 -2.28 17.36 0.08
C TYR A 61 -3.61 17.95 -0.40
N HIS A 62 -4.45 18.42 0.52
CA HIS A 62 -5.70 19.10 0.17
C HIS A 62 -5.44 20.41 -0.58
N ASN A 63 -4.47 21.21 -0.12
CA ASN A 63 -4.05 22.44 -0.80
C ASN A 63 -3.45 22.19 -2.19
N LEU A 64 -2.91 20.99 -2.43
CA LEU A 64 -2.46 20.55 -3.76
C LEU A 64 -3.60 20.05 -4.66
N GLY A 65 -4.85 20.07 -4.18
CA GLY A 65 -6.03 19.63 -4.94
C GLY A 65 -6.30 18.12 -4.85
N PHE A 66 -5.61 17.38 -3.99
CA PHE A 66 -5.89 15.96 -3.79
C PHE A 66 -6.92 15.76 -2.68
N THR A 67 -7.93 14.93 -2.95
CA THR A 67 -8.88 14.47 -1.92
C THR A 67 -8.34 13.21 -1.24
N LYS A 68 -8.75 12.97 0.01
CA LYS A 68 -8.41 11.75 0.76
C LYS A 68 -8.75 10.48 -0.02
N GLY A 69 -9.94 10.44 -0.61
CA GLY A 69 -10.39 9.32 -1.44
C GLY A 69 -9.47 9.09 -2.64
N ARG A 70 -9.11 10.15 -3.38
CA ARG A 70 -8.23 10.01 -4.55
C ARG A 70 -6.85 9.49 -4.18
N LEU A 71 -6.28 9.92 -3.05
CA LEU A 71 -5.01 9.40 -2.56
C LEU A 71 -5.11 7.93 -2.15
N MET A 72 -6.19 7.55 -1.46
CA MET A 72 -6.44 6.16 -1.06
C MET A 72 -6.62 5.24 -2.28
N THR A 73 -7.42 5.65 -3.27
CA THR A 73 -7.60 4.88 -4.52
C THR A 73 -6.28 4.73 -5.28
N LEU A 74 -5.45 5.78 -5.29
CA LEU A 74 -4.14 5.73 -5.94
C LEU A 74 -3.19 4.76 -5.20
N ALA A 75 -3.17 4.79 -3.87
CA ALA A 75 -2.39 3.83 -3.08
C ALA A 75 -2.87 2.39 -3.28
N PHE A 76 -4.18 2.17 -3.41
CA PHE A 76 -4.74 0.86 -3.74
C PHE A 76 -4.23 0.33 -5.07
N TYR A 77 -4.25 1.14 -6.13
CA TYR A 77 -3.70 0.73 -7.42
C TYR A 77 -2.19 0.47 -7.38
N LEU A 78 -1.44 1.28 -6.62
CA LEU A 78 0.00 1.03 -6.43
C LEU A 78 0.27 -0.29 -5.70
N ASN A 79 -0.49 -0.59 -4.64
CA ASN A 79 -0.41 -1.88 -3.95
C ASN A 79 -0.75 -3.03 -4.90
N LEU A 80 -1.82 -2.90 -5.69
CA LEU A 80 -2.23 -3.92 -6.65
C LEU A 80 -1.16 -4.18 -7.72
N ILE A 81 -0.56 -3.12 -8.29
CA ILE A 81 0.54 -3.25 -9.25
C ILE A 81 1.75 -3.92 -8.59
N LEU A 82 2.15 -3.47 -7.40
CA LEU A 82 3.28 -4.03 -6.67
C LEU A 82 3.07 -5.52 -6.39
N THR A 83 1.86 -5.89 -5.97
CA THR A 83 1.51 -7.28 -5.70
C THR A 83 1.53 -8.14 -6.96
N LEU A 84 1.00 -7.65 -8.09
CA LEU A 84 1.05 -8.38 -9.35
C LEU A 84 2.48 -8.61 -9.83
N VAL A 85 3.36 -7.61 -9.68
CA VAL A 85 4.79 -7.73 -10.02
C VAL A 85 5.47 -8.75 -9.10
N LEU A 86 5.19 -8.73 -7.79
CA LEU A 86 5.76 -9.71 -6.87
C LEU A 86 5.25 -11.13 -7.16
N ALA A 87 3.96 -11.28 -7.43
CA ALA A 87 3.36 -12.57 -7.76
C ALA A 87 3.94 -13.15 -9.05
N SER A 88 4.17 -12.34 -10.09
CA SER A 88 4.77 -12.80 -11.34
C SER A 88 6.24 -13.22 -11.17
N VAL A 89 7.00 -12.49 -10.35
CA VAL A 89 8.38 -12.86 -10.00
C VAL A 89 8.41 -14.20 -9.26
N ILE A 90 7.55 -14.37 -8.25
CA ILE A 90 7.46 -15.62 -7.48
C ILE A 90 7.06 -16.79 -8.40
N ALA A 91 6.07 -16.59 -9.27
CA ALA A 91 5.64 -17.61 -10.21
C ALA A 91 6.76 -17.98 -11.21
N GLY A 92 7.50 -16.99 -11.72
CA GLY A 92 8.63 -17.22 -12.61
C GLY A 92 9.77 -17.99 -11.94
N ILE A 93 10.09 -17.67 -10.68
CA ILE A 93 11.08 -18.42 -9.89
C ILE A 93 10.60 -19.85 -9.64
N ALA A 94 9.33 -20.03 -9.25
CA ALA A 94 8.76 -21.35 -9.01
C ALA A 94 8.79 -22.23 -10.26
N ALA A 95 8.57 -21.66 -11.45
CA ALA A 95 8.63 -22.37 -12.73
C ALA A 95 10.05 -22.79 -13.14
N ILE A 96 11.10 -22.18 -12.58
CA ILE A 96 12.50 -22.56 -12.84
C ILE A 96 12.97 -23.66 -11.88
N LEU A 97 12.41 -23.71 -10.67
CA LEU A 97 12.83 -24.63 -9.61
C LEU A 97 12.09 -26.00 -9.63
N LEU A 98 10.97 -26.09 -10.35
CA LEU A 98 10.16 -27.29 -10.58
C LEU A 98 10.57 -28.00 -11.88
#